data_AF-A0A3N5SD94-F1
#
_entry.id   AF-A0A3N5SD94-F1
#
_cell.length_a   1.000
_cell.length_b   1.000
_cell.length_c   1.000
_cell.angle_alpha   90.00
_cell.angle_beta   90.00
_cell.angle_gamma   90.00
#
_symmetry.space_group_name_H-M   'P 1'
#
loop_
_entity.id
_entity.type
_entity.pdbx_description
1 polymer ?
#
loop_
_entity_poly.entity_id
_entity_poly.type
_entity_poly.pdbx_seq_one_letter_code
_entity_poly.pdbx_strand_id
1 'polypeptide(L)'
;MNRNPANQRIQAILLALFVTFLWSTSWVLIKIGLKDIPALTFAGLRYSLAFICLIPFAFRPVYRREIRKLGFRGWGLLILLGLLFYSVTQGTQFLGLVYLPAAMVSLLLNFTSVLVALMGMVTIKEMPNRMQWTGIFINLAGILIFFVPVT
;
A
#
# COMPACT_ATOMS: atom_id res chain seq x y z
N MET A 1 -30.03 10.03 -13.19
CA MET A 1 -28.77 10.13 -13.97
C MET A 1 -28.35 8.72 -14.37
N ASN A 2 -28.77 8.27 -15.56
CA ASN A 2 -28.70 6.88 -16.01
C ASN A 2 -27.26 6.58 -16.50
N ARG A 3 -26.37 6.15 -15.60
CA ARG A 3 -24.98 5.84 -15.97
C ARG A 3 -24.93 4.46 -16.60
N ASN A 4 -24.75 4.43 -17.92
CA ASN A 4 -24.58 3.23 -18.72
C ASN A 4 -23.45 2.35 -18.13
N PRO A 5 -23.69 1.07 -17.77
CA PRO A 5 -22.73 0.24 -17.02
C PRO A 5 -21.37 0.09 -17.72
N ALA A 6 -21.34 0.14 -19.05
CA ALA A 6 -20.09 0.15 -19.82
C ALA A 6 -19.23 1.39 -19.54
N ASN A 7 -19.86 2.57 -19.38
CA ASN A 7 -19.16 3.83 -19.14
C ASN A 7 -18.60 3.89 -17.71
N GLN A 8 -19.29 3.29 -16.73
CA GLN A 8 -18.77 3.13 -15.37
C GLN A 8 -17.54 2.21 -15.34
N ARG A 9 -17.55 1.13 -16.13
CA ARG A 9 -16.41 0.21 -16.21
C ARG A 9 -15.18 0.88 -16.83
N ILE A 10 -15.35 1.64 -17.91
CA ILE A 10 -14.26 2.40 -18.54
C ILE A 10 -13.72 3.48 -17.58
N GLN A 11 -14.60 4.21 -16.90
CA GLN A 11 -14.19 5.18 -15.88
C GLN A 11 -13.41 4.53 -14.74
N ALA A 12 -13.85 3.36 -14.25
CA ALA A 12 -13.13 2.61 -13.22
C ALA A 12 -11.75 2.14 -13.71
N ILE A 13 -11.65 1.65 -14.94
CA ILE A 13 -10.38 1.23 -15.55
C ILE A 13 -9.43 2.43 -15.72
N LEU A 14 -9.92 3.57 -16.24
CA LEU A 14 -9.12 4.78 -16.41
C LEU A 14 -8.63 5.32 -15.06
N LEU A 15 -9.50 5.33 -14.04
CA LEU A 15 -9.11 5.70 -12.68
C LEU A 15 -8.06 4.73 -12.12
N ALA A 16 -8.23 3.42 -12.31
CA ALA A 16 -7.27 2.43 -11.86
C ALA A 16 -5.90 2.60 -12.54
N LEU A 17 -5.87 2.83 -13.85
CA LEU A 17 -4.65 3.13 -14.60
C LEU A 17 -3.98 4.40 -14.09
N PHE A 18 -4.74 5.47 -13.88
CA PHE A 18 -4.22 6.74 -13.37
C PHE A 18 -3.64 6.59 -11.95
N VAL A 19 -4.35 5.89 -11.07
CA VAL A 19 -3.87 5.56 -9.71
C VAL A 19 -2.59 4.73 -9.77
N THR A 20 -2.53 3.73 -10.65
CA THR A 20 -1.35 2.86 -10.83
C THR A 20 -0.15 3.66 -11.35
N PHE A 21 -0.39 4.58 -12.28
CA PHE A 21 0.63 5.49 -12.80
C PHE A 21 1.18 6.42 -11.72
N LEU A 22 0.30 7.07 -10.95
CA LEU A 22 0.70 7.92 -9.82
C LEU A 22 1.46 7.13 -8.75
N TRP A 23 1.02 5.90 -8.48
CA TRP A 23 1.66 5.03 -7.52
C TRP A 23 3.06 4.63 -7.98
N SER A 24 3.21 4.15 -9.22
CA SER A 24 4.50 3.79 -9.82
C SER A 24 5.46 4.99 -9.88
N THR A 25 4.96 6.16 -10.28
CA THR A 25 5.74 7.41 -10.32
C THR A 25 6.21 7.83 -8.94
N SER A 26 5.36 7.62 -7.91
CA SER A 26 5.75 7.84 -6.51
C SER A 26 7.02 7.08 -6.16
N TRP A 27 7.12 5.80 -6.49
CA TRP A 27 8.31 4.97 -6.21
C TRP A 27 9.58 5.52 -6.85
N VAL A 28 9.48 6.05 -8.07
CA VAL A 28 10.60 6.67 -8.79
C VAL A 28 11.03 7.97 -8.10
N LEU A 29 10.08 8.86 -7.79
CA LEU A 29 10.37 10.11 -7.06
C LEU A 29 10.95 9.84 -5.67
N ILE A 30 10.45 8.82 -4.98
CA ILE A 30 10.98 8.39 -3.69
C ILE A 30 12.44 7.99 -3.84
N LYS A 31 12.77 7.15 -4.82
CA LYS A 31 14.16 6.72 -5.07
C LYS A 31 15.08 7.90 -5.41
N ILE A 32 14.59 8.89 -6.15
CA ILE A 32 15.33 10.11 -6.48
C ILE A 32 15.50 10.98 -5.24
N GLY A 33 14.43 11.23 -4.48
CA GLY A 33 14.47 12.06 -3.27
C GLY A 33 15.26 11.44 -2.11
N LEU A 34 15.30 10.10 -2.04
CA LEU A 34 16.13 9.33 -1.10
C LEU A 34 17.63 9.51 -1.32
N LYS A 35 18.04 10.01 -2.50
CA LYS A 35 19.44 10.26 -2.82
C LYS A 35 19.99 11.46 -2.03
N ASP A 36 19.13 12.42 -1.71
CA ASP A 36 19.49 13.68 -1.04
C ASP A 36 18.92 13.76 0.39
N ILE A 37 17.83 13.05 0.70
CA ILE A 37 17.11 13.12 1.98
C ILE A 37 16.96 11.73 2.59
N PRO A 38 17.24 11.53 3.90
CA PRO A 38 17.00 10.26 4.57
C PRO A 38 15.53 9.78 4.44
N ALA A 39 15.35 8.46 4.33
CA ALA A 39 14.05 7.82 4.15
C ALA A 39 12.97 8.25 5.14
N LEU A 40 13.34 8.33 6.42
CA LEU A 40 12.41 8.64 7.48
C LEU A 40 11.92 10.09 7.41
N THR A 41 12.81 11.03 7.05
CA THR A 41 12.47 12.43 6.84
C THR A 41 11.59 12.64 5.61
N PHE A 42 11.84 11.92 4.50
CA PHE A 42 11.00 11.97 3.31
C PHE A 42 9.59 11.44 3.58
N ALA A 43 9.49 10.30 4.28
CA ALA A 43 8.21 9.74 4.72
C ALA A 43 7.47 10.73 5.64
N GLY A 44 8.17 11.32 6.61
CA GLY A 44 7.62 12.33 7.52
C GLY A 44 7.06 13.55 6.80
N LEU A 45 7.81 14.11 5.83
CA LEU A 45 7.35 15.21 4.98
C LEU A 45 6.10 14.84 4.18
N ARG A 46 6.10 13.66 3.54
CA ARG A 46 4.96 13.19 2.75
C ARG A 46 3.69 13.06 3.60
N TYR A 47 3.79 12.43 4.77
CA TYR A 47 2.62 12.25 5.65
C TYR A 47 2.20 13.53 6.34
N SER A 48 3.14 14.44 6.65
CA SER A 48 2.82 15.78 7.16
C SER A 48 2.07 16.60 6.12
N LEU A 49 2.51 16.55 4.85
CA LEU A 49 1.81 17.23 3.75
C LEU A 49 0.41 16.63 3.55
N ALA A 50 0.29 15.30 3.58
CA ALA A 50 -1.00 14.62 3.49
C ALA A 50 -1.94 15.02 4.65
N PHE A 51 -1.40 15.13 5.87
CA PHE A 51 -2.15 15.61 7.03
C PHE A 51 -2.65 17.05 6.80
N ILE A 52 -1.77 17.96 6.38
CA ILE A 52 -2.13 19.37 6.09
C ILE A 52 -3.20 19.45 4.99
N CYS A 53 -3.09 18.65 3.92
CA CYS A 53 -4.08 18.60 2.85
C CYS A 53 -5.43 18.02 3.31
N LEU A 54 -5.44 17.12 4.31
CA LEU A 54 -6.65 16.49 4.84
C LEU A 54 -7.34 17.35 5.92
N ILE A 55 -6.64 18.25 6.61
CA ILE A 55 -7.20 19.20 7.58
C ILE A 55 -8.45 19.93 7.05
N PRO A 56 -8.44 20.58 5.86
CA PRO A 56 -9.61 21.28 5.35
C PRO A 56 -10.81 20.36 5.07
N PHE A 57 -10.56 19.08 4.77
CA PHE A 57 -11.62 18.09 4.60
C PHE A 57 -12.20 17.62 5.94
N ALA A 58 -11.39 17.53 6.99
CA ALA A 58 -11.83 17.18 8.34
C ALA A 58 -12.83 18.20 8.92
N PHE A 59 -12.76 19.46 8.48
CA PHE A 59 -13.71 20.50 8.89
C PHE A 59 -15.10 20.41 8.22
N ARG A 60 -15.29 19.54 7.22
CA ARG A 60 -16.62 19.36 6.62
C ARG A 60 -17.60 18.74 7.63
N PRO A 61 -18.85 19.24 7.69
CA PRO A 61 -19.82 18.87 8.72
C PRO A 61 -20.16 17.37 8.74
N VAL A 62 -20.07 16.70 7.59
CA VAL A 62 -20.27 15.25 7.43
C VAL A 62 -19.24 14.46 8.25
N TYR A 63 -17.96 14.82 8.15
CA TYR A 63 -16.88 14.12 8.87
C TYR A 63 -16.79 14.56 10.33
N ARG A 64 -17.11 15.83 10.63
CA ARG A 64 -17.11 16.34 12.01
C ARG A 64 -18.07 15.57 12.92
N ARG A 65 -19.19 15.08 12.38
CA ARG A 65 -20.18 14.28 13.13
C ARG A 65 -19.68 12.87 13.44
N GLU A 66 -18.95 12.26 12.53
CA GLU A 66 -18.35 10.92 12.70
C GLU A 66 -17.12 10.98 13.62
N ILE A 67 -16.27 12.01 13.48
CA ILE A 67 -15.12 12.25 14.37
C ILE A 67 -15.58 12.48 15.82
N ARG A 68 -16.72 13.15 16.02
CA ARG A 68 -17.28 13.38 17.36
C ARG A 68 -17.91 12.14 18.00
N LYS A 69 -18.24 11.11 17.21
CA LYS A 69 -18.71 9.80 17.70
C LYS A 69 -17.56 8.88 18.12
N LEU A 70 -16.33 9.16 17.69
CA LEU A 70 -15.15 8.39 18.07
C LEU A 70 -14.79 8.69 19.54
N GLY A 71 -15.10 7.73 20.43
CA GLY A 71 -14.64 7.75 21.82
C GLY A 71 -13.14 7.51 21.96
N PHE A 72 -12.62 7.56 23.19
CA PHE A 72 -11.19 7.41 23.50
C PHE A 72 -10.57 6.12 22.91
N ARG A 73 -11.32 5.01 22.90
CA ARG A 73 -10.89 3.74 22.26
C ARG A 73 -10.76 3.84 20.74
N GLY A 74 -11.65 4.59 20.09
CA GLY A 74 -11.60 4.82 18.64
C GLY A 74 -10.38 5.65 18.24
N TRP A 75 -10.07 6.69 19.02
CA TRP A 75 -8.84 7.46 18.85
C TRP A 75 -7.58 6.62 19.10
N GLY A 76 -7.57 5.78 20.13
CA GLY A 76 -6.46 4.85 20.38
C GLY A 76 -6.22 3.89 19.22
N LEU A 77 -7.28 3.31 18.66
CA LEU A 77 -7.22 2.45 17.46
C LEU A 77 -6.71 3.22 16.23
N LEU A 78 -7.16 4.46 16.01
CA LEU A 78 -6.68 5.30 14.90
C LEU A 78 -5.19 5.63 15.04
N ILE A 79 -4.74 5.96 16.26
CA ILE A 79 -3.32 6.22 16.53
C ILE A 79 -2.50 4.95 16.30
N LEU A 80 -2.97 3.81 16.81
CA LEU A 80 -2.29 2.52 16.62
C LEU A 80 -2.22 2.14 15.13
N LEU A 81 -3.29 2.36 14.38
CA LEU A 81 -3.35 2.11 12.95
C LEU A 81 -2.41 3.07 12.19
N GLY A 82 -2.39 4.36 12.55
CA GLY A 82 -1.43 5.31 12.01
C GLY A 82 0.01 4.89 12.28
N LEU A 83 0.33 4.56 13.52
CA LEU A 83 1.68 4.17 13.91
C LEU A 83 2.14 2.89 13.20
N LEU A 84 1.36 1.81 13.29
CA LEU A 84 1.73 0.53 12.70
C LEU A 84 1.68 0.62 11.17
N PHE A 85 0.57 1.05 10.60
CA PHE A 85 0.36 0.97 9.16
C PHE A 85 1.18 2.03 8.41
N TYR A 86 1.19 3.27 8.90
CA TYR A 86 1.88 4.38 8.23
C TYR A 86 3.31 4.60 8.70
N SER A 87 3.63 4.51 9.99
CA SER A 87 5.01 4.75 10.43
C SER A 87 5.86 3.49 10.28
N VAL A 88 5.41 2.35 10.78
CA VAL A 88 6.20 1.11 10.77
C VAL A 88 6.23 0.49 9.38
N THR A 89 5.08 0.19 8.76
CA THR A 89 5.06 -0.49 7.45
C THR A 89 5.74 0.35 6.37
N GLN A 90 5.31 1.60 6.22
CA GLN A 90 5.85 2.46 5.16
C GLN A 90 7.27 2.90 5.47
N GLY A 91 7.60 3.22 6.74
CA GLY A 91 8.97 3.55 7.14
C GLY A 91 9.95 2.41 6.84
N THR A 92 9.57 1.17 7.17
CA THR A 92 10.37 -0.03 6.86
C THR A 92 10.48 -0.27 5.36
N GLN A 93 9.40 -0.04 4.61
CA GLN A 93 9.40 -0.14 3.15
C GLN A 93 10.31 0.90 2.48
N PHE A 94 10.31 2.14 2.99
CA PHE A 94 11.22 3.21 2.56
C PHE A 94 12.67 2.91 2.91
N LEU A 95 12.93 2.36 4.09
CA LEU A 95 14.26 1.86 4.47
C LEU A 95 14.70 0.74 3.51
N GLY A 96 13.82 -0.22 3.19
CA GLY A 96 14.09 -1.27 2.22
C GLY A 96 14.48 -0.73 0.84
N LEU A 97 13.85 0.34 0.37
CA LEU A 97 14.20 1.04 -0.88
C LEU A 97 15.57 1.73 -0.88
N VAL A 98 16.09 2.11 0.29
CA VAL A 98 17.44 2.68 0.40
C VAL A 98 18.48 1.59 0.13
N TYR A 99 18.23 0.38 0.61
CA TYR A 99 19.19 -0.73 0.53
C TYR A 99 18.98 -1.62 -0.70
N LEU A 100 17.76 -1.69 -1.25
CA LEU A 100 17.42 -2.57 -2.38
C LEU A 100 16.87 -1.78 -3.58
N PRO A 101 17.14 -2.25 -4.82
CA PRO A 101 16.49 -1.72 -6.01
C PRO A 101 14.97 -1.82 -5.94
N ALA A 102 14.25 -0.82 -6.47
CA ALA A 102 12.78 -0.79 -6.50
C ALA A 102 12.16 -2.04 -7.14
N ALA A 103 12.84 -2.67 -8.11
CA ALA A 103 12.40 -3.93 -8.71
C ALA A 103 12.35 -5.08 -7.68
N MET A 104 13.36 -5.20 -6.81
CA MET A 104 13.40 -6.20 -5.74
C MET A 104 12.34 -5.92 -4.68
N VAL A 105 12.13 -4.66 -4.30
CA VAL A 105 11.09 -4.28 -3.34
C VAL A 105 9.70 -4.61 -3.88
N SER A 106 9.42 -4.31 -5.15
CA SER A 106 8.17 -4.68 -5.83
C SER A 106 7.97 -6.20 -5.86
N LEU A 107 9.04 -6.97 -6.07
CA LEU A 107 8.98 -8.43 -6.02
C LEU A 107 8.65 -8.94 -4.60
N LEU A 108 9.29 -8.39 -3.56
CA LEU A 108 8.99 -8.69 -2.16
C LEU A 108 7.53 -8.33 -1.80
N LEU A 109 6.99 -7.24 -2.32
CA LEU A 109 5.59 -6.87 -2.10
C LEU A 109 4.61 -7.85 -2.74
N ASN A 110 4.96 -8.48 -3.86
CA ASN A 110 4.14 -9.56 -4.42
C ASN A 110 4.07 -10.77 -3.47
N PHE A 111 5.13 -11.01 -2.71
CA PHE A 111 5.16 -12.06 -1.69
C PHE A 111 4.20 -11.78 -0.53
N THR A 112 3.90 -10.50 -0.24
CA THR A 112 2.89 -10.12 0.75
C THR A 112 1.53 -10.71 0.40
N SER A 113 1.15 -10.82 -0.88
CA SER A 113 -0.12 -11.46 -1.27
C SER A 113 -0.17 -12.94 -0.91
N VAL A 114 0.96 -13.65 -1.03
CA VAL A 114 1.09 -15.04 -0.59
C VAL A 114 1.00 -15.13 0.93
N LEU A 115 1.74 -14.29 1.65
CA LEU A 115 1.69 -14.25 3.12
C LEU A 115 0.29 -13.89 3.64
N VAL A 116 -0.41 -12.96 3.01
CA VAL A 116 -1.78 -12.60 3.35
C VAL A 116 -2.74 -13.75 3.05
N ALA A 117 -2.57 -14.47 1.94
CA ALA A 117 -3.36 -15.67 1.67
C ALA A 117 -3.13 -16.76 2.73
N LEU A 118 -1.86 -16.99 3.12
CA LEU A 118 -1.49 -17.93 4.19
C LEU A 118 -2.06 -17.50 5.56
N MET A 119 -1.92 -16.23 5.92
CA MET A 119 -2.51 -15.68 7.15
C MET A 119 -4.05 -15.70 7.11
N GLY A 120 -4.65 -15.52 5.94
CA GLY A 120 -6.09 -15.65 5.71
C GLY A 120 -6.58 -17.06 6.00
N MET A 121 -5.82 -18.10 5.62
CA MET A 121 -6.12 -19.48 6.02
C MET A 121 -6.14 -19.67 7.53
N VAL A 122 -5.16 -19.11 8.24
CA VAL A 122 -5.02 -19.29 9.69
C VAL A 122 -6.06 -18.47 10.46
N THR A 123 -6.29 -17.23 10.02
CA THR A 123 -7.10 -16.24 10.76
C THR A 123 -8.58 -16.30 10.37
N ILE A 124 -8.87 -16.52 9.08
CA ILE A 124 -10.24 -16.50 8.50
C ILE A 124 -10.74 -17.94 8.23
N LYS A 125 -9.87 -18.96 8.28
CA LYS A 125 -10.19 -20.38 8.01
C LYS A 125 -10.74 -20.66 6.61
N GLU A 126 -10.53 -19.75 5.66
CA GLU A 126 -10.85 -20.00 4.25
C GLU A 126 -9.77 -20.89 3.63
N MET A 127 -10.15 -22.09 3.17
CA MET A 127 -9.24 -23.02 2.49
C MET A 127 -9.07 -22.60 1.02
N PRO A 128 -7.84 -22.26 0.58
CA PRO A 128 -7.61 -21.79 -0.77
C PRO A 128 -7.75 -22.93 -1.76
N ASN A 129 -8.34 -22.59 -2.91
CA ASN A 129 -8.61 -23.53 -3.99
C ASN A 129 -7.30 -24.02 -4.63
N ARG A 130 -7.30 -25.20 -5.27
CA ARG A 130 -6.11 -25.80 -5.92
C ARG A 130 -5.42 -24.85 -6.91
N MET A 131 -6.19 -23.97 -7.56
CA MET A 131 -5.68 -22.97 -8.50
C MET A 131 -4.96 -21.78 -7.81
N GLN A 132 -5.29 -21.49 -6.56
CA GLN A 132 -4.55 -20.50 -5.76
C GLN A 132 -3.20 -21.08 -5.30
N TRP A 133 -3.17 -22.36 -4.96
CA TRP A 133 -1.93 -23.08 -4.65
C TRP A 133 -0.96 -23.10 -5.83
N THR A 134 -1.42 -23.37 -7.05
CA THR A 134 -0.56 -23.31 -8.24
C THR A 134 -0.04 -21.90 -8.50
N GLY A 135 -0.87 -20.87 -8.29
CA GLY A 135 -0.43 -19.46 -8.36
C GLY A 135 0.68 -19.12 -7.36
N ILE A 136 0.60 -19.64 -6.12
CA ILE A 136 1.63 -19.47 -5.10
C ILE A 136 2.95 -20.13 -5.54
N PHE A 137 2.90 -21.38 -6.03
CA PHE A 137 4.09 -22.08 -6.50
C PHE A 137 4.74 -21.39 -7.71
N ILE A 138 3.95 -20.92 -8.67
CA ILE A 138 4.45 -20.17 -9.84
C ILE A 138 5.11 -18.86 -9.38
N ASN A 139 4.51 -18.16 -8.42
CA ASN A 139 5.08 -16.93 -7.86
C ASN A 139 6.43 -17.19 -7.18
N LEU A 140 6.51 -18.22 -6.33
CA LEU A 140 7.76 -18.66 -5.69
C LEU A 140 8.84 -19.04 -6.70
N ALA A 141 8.48 -19.78 -7.76
CA ALA A 141 9.39 -20.14 -8.82
C ALA A 141 9.92 -18.92 -9.59
N GLY A 142 9.05 -17.96 -9.91
CA GLY A 142 9.43 -16.70 -10.56
C GLY A 142 10.39 -15.87 -9.71
N ILE A 143 10.20 -15.85 -8.39
CA ILE A 143 11.10 -15.18 -7.44
C ILE A 143 12.47 -15.85 -7.43
N LEU A 144 12.52 -17.18 -7.33
CA LEU A 144 13.78 -17.93 -7.35
C LEU A 144 14.55 -17.67 -8.65
N ILE A 145 13.87 -17.72 -9.81
CA ILE A 145 14.50 -17.43 -11.10
C ILE A 145 15.04 -15.99 -11.15
N PHE A 146 14.30 -15.02 -10.61
CA PHE A 146 14.74 -13.62 -10.56
C PHE A 146 15.95 -13.40 -9.64
N PHE A 147 16.03 -14.12 -8.52
CA PHE A 147 17.14 -14.02 -7.57
C PHE A 147 18.34 -14.90 -7.92
N VAL A 148 18.19 -15.89 -8.81
CA VAL A 148 19.33 -16.65 -9.34
C VAL A 148 20.18 -15.67 -10.16
N PRO A 149 21.41 -15.35 -9.73
CA PRO A 149 22.29 -14.54 -10.52
C PRO A 149 22.67 -15.37 -11.75
N VAL A 150 22.14 -14.98 -12.92
CA VAL A 150 22.66 -15.47 -14.19
C VAL A 150 24.04 -14.86 -14.31
N THR A 151 25.05 -15.66 -13.92
CA THR A 151 26.48 -15.41 -14.14
C THR A 151 26.76 -15.09 -15.59
#